data_AF-A0A5M3Q3W3-F1
#
_entry.id   AF-A0A5M3Q3W3-F1
#
_cell.length_a   1.000
_cell.length_b   1.000
_cell.length_c   1.000
_cell.angle_alpha   90.00
_cell.angle_beta   90.00
_cell.angle_gamma   90.00
#
_symmetry.space_group_name_H-M   'P 1'
#
loop_
_entity.id
_entity.type
_entity.pdbx_description
1 polymer ?
#
loop_
_entity_poly.entity_id
_entity_poly.type
_entity_poly.pdbx_seq_one_letter_code
_entity_poly.pdbx_strand_id
1 'polypeptide(L)'
;MIHIRKPSAGEIHVDERYLPPSQKTIERSIFISRELALEIEEYIKIHRRKVLPARKHSWLFVNHRKGDHWGSPISLNNWINSVDRLRKVDPDLYHGVKSHGFRHTFAYLWNEKVDEHNLKAAARPELKMKIIGDKERQDAFMNIMGWTSINSAKPYELRRIKKIVDSVTLEGVQDLSKYIDVSIIGGG
;
A
#
# COMPACT_ATOMS: atom_id res chain seq x y z
N MET A 1 -6.29 -11.91 -9.63
CA MET A 1 -5.43 -12.12 -8.45
C MET A 1 -4.01 -12.33 -8.95
N ILE A 2 -3.02 -11.71 -8.30
CA ILE A 2 -1.59 -11.93 -8.59
C ILE A 2 -0.95 -12.60 -7.39
N HIS A 3 -0.13 -13.62 -7.65
CA HIS A 3 0.68 -14.30 -6.64
C HIS A 3 2.08 -13.67 -6.60
N ILE A 4 2.41 -13.05 -5.48
CA ILE A 4 3.76 -12.54 -5.19
C ILE A 4 4.54 -13.69 -4.57
N ARG A 5 5.53 -14.18 -5.31
CA ARG A 5 6.45 -15.22 -4.86
C ARG A 5 7.67 -14.63 -4.17
N LYS A 6 8.20 -15.37 -3.21
CA LYS A 6 9.49 -15.18 -2.57
C LYS A 6 10.37 -16.28 -3.15
N PRO A 7 11.52 -15.95 -3.77
CA PRO A 7 12.43 -17.00 -4.23
C PRO A 7 12.73 -17.97 -3.08
N SER A 8 12.48 -19.25 -3.30
CA SER A 8 12.68 -20.27 -2.27
C SER A 8 14.17 -20.39 -1.97
N ALA A 9 14.53 -20.60 -0.69
CA ALA A 9 15.89 -20.97 -0.33
C ALA A 9 16.19 -22.37 -0.92
N GLY A 10 16.74 -22.42 -2.13
CA GLY A 10 17.03 -23.66 -2.85
C GLY A 10 16.71 -23.65 -4.35
N GLU A 11 15.95 -22.66 -4.86
CA GLU A 11 15.86 -22.45 -6.30
C GLU A 11 17.18 -21.83 -6.80
N ILE A 12 17.88 -22.51 -7.71
CA ILE A 12 19.11 -22.04 -8.38
C ILE A 12 18.74 -20.99 -9.44
N HIS A 13 17.94 -20.00 -9.05
CA HIS A 13 17.80 -18.75 -9.77
C HIS A 13 18.27 -17.67 -8.81
N VAL A 14 19.57 -17.37 -8.86
CA VAL A 14 20.14 -16.21 -8.19
C VAL A 14 19.35 -15.00 -8.69
N ASP A 15 18.75 -14.23 -7.79
CA ASP A 15 18.12 -12.96 -8.16
C ASP A 15 19.20 -12.02 -8.66
N GLU A 16 19.39 -11.97 -9.98
CA GLU A 16 20.45 -11.19 -10.66
C GLU A 16 20.23 -9.67 -10.55
N ARG A 17 19.15 -9.22 -9.90
CA ARG A 17 18.93 -7.80 -9.65
C ARG A 17 19.93 -7.28 -8.63
N TYR A 18 20.55 -6.16 -8.98
CA TYR A 18 21.31 -5.35 -8.04
C TYR A 18 20.40 -4.90 -6.88
N LEU A 19 20.63 -5.45 -5.67
CA LEU A 19 19.83 -5.31 -4.44
C LEU A 19 18.44 -5.98 -4.50
N PRO A 20 18.37 -7.31 -4.33
CA PRO A 20 17.09 -8.01 -4.29
C PRO A 20 16.24 -7.58 -3.08
N PRO A 21 14.90 -7.59 -3.19
CA PRO A 21 14.00 -7.22 -2.11
C PRO A 21 14.21 -8.11 -0.87
N SER A 22 14.30 -7.46 0.30
CA SER A 22 14.70 -8.10 1.56
C SER A 22 13.81 -9.27 2.00
N GLN A 23 14.39 -10.19 2.79
CA GLN A 23 13.76 -11.37 3.40
C GLN A 23 12.50 -11.10 4.26
N LYS A 24 12.21 -9.83 4.58
CA LYS A 24 11.11 -9.39 5.45
C LYS A 24 9.72 -9.45 4.80
N THR A 25 9.63 -9.89 3.54
CA THR A 25 8.36 -10.05 2.84
C THR A 25 8.02 -11.51 2.57
N ILE A 26 6.79 -11.91 2.90
CA ILE A 26 6.27 -13.26 2.66
C ILE A 26 5.59 -13.36 1.29
N GLU A 27 5.51 -14.59 0.80
CA GLU A 27 4.66 -14.93 -0.32
C GLU A 27 3.20 -14.64 0.01
N ARG A 28 2.46 -14.12 -0.96
CA ARG A 28 1.04 -13.82 -0.78
C ARG A 28 0.33 -13.62 -2.10
N SER A 29 -0.98 -13.76 -2.05
CA SER A 29 -1.86 -13.41 -3.15
C SER A 29 -2.45 -12.03 -2.91
N ILE A 30 -2.40 -11.15 -3.90
CA ILE A 30 -3.10 -9.87 -3.86
C ILE A 30 -4.17 -9.82 -4.95
N PHE A 31 -5.33 -9.26 -4.58
CA PHE A 31 -6.35 -8.92 -5.55
C PHE A 31 -5.92 -7.67 -6.29
N ILE A 32 -6.18 -7.66 -7.59
CA ILE A 32 -5.98 -6.51 -8.47
C ILE A 32 -7.29 -6.27 -9.19
N SER A 33 -7.53 -5.02 -9.59
CA SER A 33 -8.69 -4.70 -10.39
C SER A 33 -8.60 -5.35 -11.77
N ARG A 34 -9.74 -5.44 -12.46
CA ARG A 34 -9.79 -5.98 -13.82
C ARG A 34 -8.99 -5.10 -14.78
N GLU A 35 -9.06 -3.79 -14.58
CA GLU A 35 -8.37 -2.77 -15.38
C GLU A 35 -6.86 -2.96 -15.26
N LEU A 36 -6.33 -3.08 -14.04
CA LEU A 36 -4.91 -3.34 -13.84
C LEU A 36 -4.48 -4.69 -14.43
N ALA A 37 -5.34 -5.70 -14.38
CA ALA A 37 -5.04 -6.99 -15.00
C ALA A 37 -4.90 -6.87 -16.53
N LEU A 38 -5.77 -6.10 -17.17
CA LEU A 38 -5.73 -5.82 -18.60
C LEU A 38 -4.50 -4.98 -18.99
N GLU A 39 -4.16 -3.95 -18.21
CA GLU A 39 -2.95 -3.14 -18.44
C GLU A 39 -1.68 -3.99 -18.34
N ILE A 40 -1.62 -4.92 -17.37
CA ILE A 40 -0.51 -5.86 -17.24
C ILE A 40 -0.46 -6.83 -18.44
N GLU A 41 -1.60 -7.35 -18.87
CA GLU A 41 -1.69 -8.23 -20.03
C GLU A 41 -1.23 -7.52 -21.31
N GLU A 42 -1.69 -6.29 -21.53
CA GLU A 42 -1.28 -5.43 -22.64
C GLU A 42 0.23 -5.17 -22.58
N TYR A 43 0.74 -4.79 -21.41
CA TYR A 43 2.17 -4.61 -21.20
C TYR A 43 2.97 -5.85 -21.60
N ILE A 44 2.54 -7.05 -21.19
CA ILE A 44 3.23 -8.29 -21.53
C ILE A 44 3.19 -8.55 -23.04
N LYS A 45 2.01 -8.47 -23.66
CA LYS A 45 1.79 -8.85 -25.06
C LYS A 45 2.39 -7.85 -26.06
N ILE A 46 2.30 -6.56 -25.76
CA ILE A 46 2.63 -5.48 -26.70
C ILE A 46 4.01 -4.88 -26.40
N HIS A 47 4.30 -4.58 -25.13
CA HIS A 47 5.48 -3.81 -24.76
C HIS A 47 6.67 -4.69 -24.39
N ARG A 48 6.52 -5.53 -23.35
CA ARG A 48 7.58 -6.44 -22.86
C ARG A 48 8.03 -7.40 -23.95
N ARG A 49 7.10 -7.92 -24.77
CA ARG A 49 7.42 -8.83 -25.89
C ARG A 49 8.44 -8.27 -26.88
N LYS A 50 8.47 -6.94 -27.08
CA LYS A 50 9.42 -6.26 -27.99
C LYS A 50 10.84 -6.18 -27.43
N VAL A 51 11.01 -6.42 -26.12
CA VAL A 51 12.31 -6.42 -25.45
C VAL A 51 12.91 -7.82 -25.52
N LEU A 52 13.64 -8.10 -26.61
CA LEU A 52 14.13 -9.46 -26.90
C LEU A 52 14.95 -10.09 -25.76
N PRO A 53 15.88 -9.37 -25.07
CA PRO A 53 16.64 -9.97 -23.97
C PRO A 53 15.77 -10.41 -22.79
N ALA A 54 14.62 -9.76 -22.55
CA ALA A 54 13.69 -10.09 -21.47
C ALA A 54 12.97 -11.44 -21.66
N ARG A 55 13.07 -12.05 -22.85
CA ARG A 55 12.54 -13.40 -23.12
C ARG A 55 13.32 -14.49 -22.38
N LYS A 56 14.52 -14.19 -21.87
CA LYS A 56 15.39 -15.13 -21.16
C LYS A 56 14.98 -15.38 -19.70
N HIS A 57 14.03 -14.60 -19.17
CA HIS A 57 13.59 -14.72 -17.78
C HIS A 57 12.10 -14.36 -17.61
N SER A 58 11.53 -14.72 -16.46
CA SER A 58 10.10 -14.56 -16.15
C SER A 58 9.73 -13.25 -15.44
N TRP A 59 10.70 -12.38 -15.11
CA TRP A 59 10.41 -11.11 -14.44
C TRP A 59 9.42 -10.24 -15.22
N LEU A 60 8.36 -9.77 -14.54
CA LEU A 60 7.29 -9.00 -15.17
C LEU A 60 7.83 -7.69 -15.76
N PHE A 61 8.37 -6.81 -14.92
CA PHE A 61 8.84 -5.49 -15.34
C PHE A 61 10.34 -5.50 -15.68
N VAL A 62 10.67 -4.97 -16.86
CA VAL A 62 12.03 -4.95 -17.40
C VAL A 62 12.44 -3.55 -17.86
N ASN A 63 13.74 -3.35 -18.04
CA ASN A 63 14.28 -2.12 -18.57
C ASN A 63 14.12 -2.06 -20.10
N HIS A 64 13.40 -1.04 -20.58
CA HIS A 64 13.11 -0.84 -22.01
C HIS A 64 14.18 -0.01 -22.73
N ARG A 65 15.02 0.72 -21.99
CA ARG A 65 16.08 1.54 -22.58
C ARG A 65 17.17 0.64 -23.16
N LYS A 66 17.53 0.84 -24.43
CA LYS A 66 18.66 0.16 -25.07
C LYS A 66 19.97 0.56 -24.37
N GLY A 67 20.86 -0.41 -24.18
CA GLY A 67 22.14 -0.27 -23.47
C GLY A 67 22.47 -1.52 -22.66
N ASP A 68 23.41 -1.41 -21.74
CA ASP A 68 24.00 -2.54 -20.99
C ASP A 68 22.99 -3.33 -20.15
N HIS A 69 21.89 -2.70 -19.75
CA HIS A 69 20.84 -3.31 -18.94
C HIS A 69 19.54 -3.53 -19.71
N TRP A 70 19.57 -3.50 -21.05
CA TRP A 70 18.37 -3.65 -21.86
C TRP A 70 17.74 -5.04 -21.68
N GLY A 71 16.49 -5.07 -21.25
CA GLY A 71 15.75 -6.28 -20.95
C GLY A 71 16.04 -6.91 -19.60
N SER A 72 17.00 -6.39 -18.82
CA SER A 72 17.18 -6.80 -17.43
C SER A 72 15.96 -6.42 -16.58
N PRO A 73 15.68 -7.14 -15.48
CA PRO A 73 14.60 -6.78 -14.57
C PRO A 73 14.82 -5.39 -13.96
N ILE A 74 13.74 -4.65 -13.69
CA ILE A 74 13.90 -3.33 -13.06
C ILE A 74 14.48 -3.45 -11.64
N SER A 75 15.42 -2.58 -11.31
CA SER A 75 15.93 -2.43 -9.95
C SER A 75 15.04 -1.51 -9.11
N LEU A 76 15.20 -1.56 -7.77
CA LEU A 76 14.56 -0.60 -6.87
C LEU A 76 14.93 0.86 -7.22
N ASN A 77 16.19 1.10 -7.59
CA ASN A 77 16.65 2.43 -8.00
C ASN A 77 15.98 2.88 -9.31
N ASN A 78 15.76 1.97 -10.26
CA ASN A 78 15.00 2.32 -11.47
C ASN A 78 13.55 2.71 -11.14
N TRP A 79 12.92 1.99 -10.21
CA TRP A 79 11.58 2.35 -9.74
C TRP A 79 11.57 3.72 -9.07
N ILE A 80 12.48 3.96 -8.11
CA ILE A 80 12.58 5.26 -7.42
C ILE A 80 12.79 6.40 -8.42
N ASN A 81 13.74 6.25 -9.33
CA ASN A 81 14.00 7.25 -10.36
C ASN A 81 12.80 7.48 -11.29
N SER A 82 11.95 6.47 -11.49
CA SER A 82 10.74 6.62 -12.32
C SER A 82 9.68 7.45 -11.61
N VAL A 83 9.50 7.24 -10.31
CA VAL A 83 8.63 8.09 -9.47
C VAL A 83 9.17 9.52 -9.39
N ASP A 84 10.49 9.69 -9.28
CA ASP A 84 11.11 11.02 -9.29
C ASP A 84 10.97 11.74 -10.64
N ARG A 85 10.95 11.00 -11.76
CA ARG A 85 10.63 11.60 -13.07
C ARG A 85 9.17 12.06 -13.13
N LEU A 86 8.23 11.28 -12.59
CA LEU A 86 6.82 11.69 -12.51
C LEU A 86 6.67 13.01 -11.73
N ARG A 87 7.40 13.14 -10.62
CA ARG A 87 7.48 14.41 -9.86
C ARG A 87 8.01 15.61 -10.63
N LYS A 88 8.86 15.39 -11.63
CA LYS A 88 9.42 16.47 -12.46
C LYS A 88 8.47 16.94 -13.55
N VAL A 89 7.47 16.12 -13.91
CA VAL A 89 6.46 16.48 -14.92
C VAL A 89 5.56 17.59 -14.37
N ASP A 90 5.11 17.44 -13.13
CA ASP A 90 4.30 18.43 -12.43
C ASP A 90 4.68 18.44 -10.94
N PRO A 91 5.62 19.31 -10.53
CA PRO A 91 6.07 19.39 -9.16
C PRO A 91 4.96 19.77 -8.18
N ASP A 92 4.03 20.63 -8.58
CA ASP A 92 2.97 21.13 -7.70
C ASP A 92 1.98 20.00 -7.39
N LEU A 93 1.56 19.26 -8.41
CA LEU A 93 0.65 18.13 -8.24
C LEU A 93 1.31 16.95 -7.52
N TYR A 94 2.59 16.67 -7.79
CA TYR A 94 3.23 15.44 -7.35
C TYR A 94 4.27 15.59 -6.22
N HIS A 95 4.46 16.77 -5.62
CA HIS A 95 5.49 17.03 -4.60
C HIS A 95 5.52 15.98 -3.46
N GLY A 96 4.35 15.49 -3.02
CA GLY A 96 4.19 14.50 -1.96
C GLY A 96 4.38 13.04 -2.40
N VAL A 97 4.46 12.74 -3.70
CA VAL A 97 4.52 11.36 -4.21
C VAL A 97 5.91 10.77 -3.98
N LYS A 98 6.00 9.71 -3.19
CA LYS A 98 7.23 8.96 -2.93
C LYS A 98 7.03 7.49 -3.28
N SER A 99 8.11 6.82 -3.68
CA SER A 99 8.08 5.39 -4.06
C SER A 99 7.55 4.49 -2.96
N HIS A 100 7.91 4.76 -1.70
CA HIS A 100 7.35 4.06 -0.54
C HIS A 100 5.99 4.61 -0.10
N GLY A 101 5.65 5.83 -0.52
CA GLY A 101 4.37 6.49 -0.26
C GLY A 101 3.19 5.68 -0.76
N PHE A 102 3.29 5.04 -1.93
CA PHE A 102 2.23 4.15 -2.44
C PHE A 102 1.85 3.05 -1.45
N ARG A 103 2.85 2.43 -0.81
CA ARG A 103 2.62 1.38 0.19
C ARG A 103 2.00 1.95 1.47
N HIS A 104 2.42 3.14 1.90
CA HIS A 104 1.80 3.82 3.05
C HIS A 104 0.34 4.20 2.78
N THR A 105 0.05 4.76 1.61
CA THR A 105 -1.30 5.14 1.19
C THR A 105 -2.20 3.93 1.09
N PHE A 106 -1.74 2.84 0.46
CA PHE A 106 -2.50 1.59 0.42
C PHE A 106 -2.81 1.07 1.83
N ALA A 107 -1.81 1.07 2.72
CA ALA A 107 -2.00 0.64 4.10
C ALA A 107 -3.01 1.49 4.88
N TYR A 108 -2.99 2.80 4.68
CA TYR A 108 -3.96 3.72 5.26
C TYR A 108 -5.38 3.43 4.72
N LEU A 109 -5.55 3.45 3.40
CA LEU A 109 -6.84 3.24 2.74
C LEU A 109 -7.45 1.86 3.06
N TRP A 110 -6.62 0.83 3.18
CA TRP A 110 -7.09 -0.50 3.57
C TRP A 110 -7.71 -0.48 4.98
N ASN A 111 -7.07 0.17 5.95
CA ASN A 111 -7.61 0.27 7.32
C ASN A 111 -8.93 1.05 7.35
N GLU A 112 -9.01 2.17 6.63
CA GLU A 112 -10.26 2.94 6.49
C GLU A 112 -11.38 2.08 5.89
N LYS A 113 -11.08 1.25 4.88
CA LYS A 113 -12.07 0.34 4.29
C LYS A 113 -12.54 -0.75 5.25
N VAL A 114 -11.69 -1.23 6.15
CA VAL A 114 -12.12 -2.16 7.21
C VAL A 114 -13.00 -1.45 8.23
N ASP A 115 -12.72 -0.19 8.56
CA ASP A 115 -13.57 0.61 9.44
C ASP A 115 -14.96 0.86 8.81
N GLU A 116 -15.01 1.29 7.55
CA GLU A 116 -16.27 1.42 6.80
C GLU A 116 -17.06 0.11 6.75
N HIS A 117 -16.37 -1.01 6.53
CA HIS A 117 -16.98 -2.34 6.52
C HIS A 117 -17.61 -2.69 7.87
N ASN A 118 -16.88 -2.47 8.98
CA ASN A 118 -17.36 -2.75 10.32
C ASN A 118 -18.53 -1.83 10.71
N LEU A 119 -18.48 -0.55 10.34
CA LEU A 119 -19.59 0.39 10.52
C LEU A 119 -20.84 -0.08 9.76
N LYS A 120 -20.68 -0.51 8.50
CA LYS A 120 -21.78 -1.05 7.70
C LYS A 120 -22.34 -2.33 8.30
N ALA A 121 -21.49 -3.23 8.80
CA ALA A 121 -21.91 -4.46 9.45
C ALA A 121 -22.71 -4.19 10.73
N ALA A 122 -22.29 -3.21 11.54
CA ALA A 122 -22.99 -2.81 12.75
C ALA A 122 -24.32 -2.10 12.45
N ALA A 123 -24.36 -1.22 11.43
CA ALA A 123 -25.55 -0.49 11.05
C ALA A 123 -26.60 -1.35 10.32
N ARG A 124 -26.19 -2.50 9.77
CA ARG A 124 -27.05 -3.40 8.99
C ARG A 124 -26.92 -4.87 9.41
N PRO A 125 -27.39 -5.24 10.61
CA PRO A 125 -27.30 -6.61 11.12
C PRO A 125 -27.99 -7.64 10.21
N GLU A 126 -29.00 -7.24 9.45
CA GLU A 126 -29.74 -8.08 8.51
C GLU A 126 -28.88 -8.62 7.36
N LEU A 127 -27.81 -7.89 6.99
CA LEU A 127 -26.86 -8.32 5.96
C LEU A 127 -25.92 -9.42 6.46
N LYS A 128 -25.94 -9.74 7.77
CA LYS A 128 -25.09 -10.75 8.41
C LYS A 128 -23.60 -10.61 8.05
N MET A 129 -23.15 -9.37 7.85
CA MET A 129 -21.76 -9.06 7.55
C MET A 129 -20.90 -9.34 8.78
N LYS A 130 -19.75 -9.98 8.59
CA LYS A 130 -18.82 -10.27 9.68
C LYS A 130 -18.16 -8.98 10.17
N ILE A 131 -18.20 -8.69 11.46
CA ILE A 131 -17.35 -7.64 12.04
C ILE A 131 -15.92 -8.18 12.12
N ILE A 132 -14.96 -7.44 11.58
CA ILE A 132 -13.54 -7.79 11.58
C ILE A 132 -12.93 -7.24 12.86
N GLY A 133 -12.61 -8.14 13.81
CA GLY A 133 -11.96 -7.76 15.07
C GLY A 133 -10.48 -7.42 14.91
N ASP A 134 -9.86 -6.85 15.95
CA ASP A 134 -8.49 -6.31 15.86
C ASP A 134 -7.44 -7.36 15.50
N LYS A 135 -7.52 -8.56 16.09
CA LYS A 135 -6.61 -9.66 15.75
C LYS A 135 -6.73 -10.09 14.28
N GLU A 136 -7.96 -10.27 13.80
CA GLU A 136 -8.21 -10.68 12.41
C GLU A 136 -7.79 -9.59 11.42
N ARG A 137 -8.06 -8.33 11.75
CA ARG A 137 -7.57 -7.17 11.01
C ARG A 137 -6.05 -7.20 10.94
N GLN A 138 -5.37 -7.36 12.07
CA GLN A 138 -3.91 -7.38 12.15
C GLN A 138 -3.32 -8.51 11.31
N ASP A 139 -3.85 -9.72 11.44
CA ASP A 139 -3.38 -10.90 10.70
C ASP A 139 -3.59 -10.72 9.19
N ALA A 140 -4.78 -10.24 8.77
CA ALA A 140 -5.08 -9.94 7.37
C ALA A 140 -4.19 -8.80 6.83
N PHE A 141 -3.96 -7.76 7.64
CA PHE A 141 -3.15 -6.62 7.26
C PHE A 141 -1.67 -7.01 7.08
N MET A 142 -1.11 -7.77 8.02
CA MET A 142 0.23 -8.33 7.89
C MET A 142 0.34 -9.21 6.64
N ASN A 143 -0.66 -10.05 6.37
CA ASN A 143 -0.68 -10.88 5.18
C ASN A 143 -0.67 -10.03 3.90
N ILE A 144 -1.61 -9.10 3.74
CA ILE A 144 -1.75 -8.29 2.51
C ILE A 144 -0.56 -7.36 2.29
N MET A 145 0.01 -6.81 3.36
CA MET A 145 1.25 -6.04 3.27
C MET A 145 2.45 -6.96 3.01
N GLY A 146 2.36 -8.22 3.40
CA GLY A 146 3.44 -9.19 3.33
C GLY A 146 4.52 -8.85 4.36
N TRP A 147 4.15 -8.59 5.60
CA TRP A 147 5.09 -8.40 6.70
C TRP A 147 5.21 -9.66 7.55
N THR A 148 6.44 -10.00 7.95
CA THR A 148 6.71 -11.09 8.89
C THR A 148 6.66 -10.66 10.36
N SER A 149 6.75 -9.35 10.62
CA SER A 149 6.84 -8.80 11.97
C SER A 149 5.75 -7.76 12.19
N ILE A 150 5.04 -7.92 13.31
CA ILE A 150 4.01 -6.98 13.77
C ILE A 150 4.52 -5.56 13.97
N ASN A 151 5.81 -5.40 14.27
CA ASN A 151 6.44 -4.08 14.41
C ASN A 151 6.34 -3.24 13.13
N SER A 152 6.19 -3.89 11.96
CA SER A 152 5.98 -3.19 10.69
C SER A 152 4.56 -2.62 10.55
N ALA A 153 3.58 -3.21 11.24
CA ALA A 153 2.18 -2.76 11.21
C ALA A 153 1.85 -1.75 12.33
N LYS A 154 2.54 -1.85 13.48
CA LYS A 154 2.31 -1.02 14.68
C LYS A 154 2.18 0.49 14.38
N PRO A 155 3.02 1.14 13.54
CA PRO A 155 2.87 2.57 13.24
C PRO A 155 1.55 2.94 12.54
N TYR A 156 0.93 2.01 11.81
CA TYR A 156 -0.35 2.26 11.14
C TYR A 156 -1.50 2.13 12.13
N GLU A 157 -1.45 1.12 12.99
CA GLU A 157 -2.41 0.92 14.06
C GLU A 157 -2.42 2.12 15.02
N LEU A 158 -1.24 2.56 15.48
CA LEU A 158 -1.12 3.73 16.36
C LEU A 158 -1.68 5.00 15.70
N ARG A 159 -1.45 5.21 14.39
CA ARG A 159 -2.03 6.36 13.67
C ARG A 159 -3.55 6.27 13.58
N ARG A 160 -4.10 5.09 13.33
CA ARG A 160 -5.55 4.86 13.32
C ARG A 160 -6.15 5.13 14.70
N ILE A 161 -5.58 4.56 15.75
CA ILE A 161 -6.03 4.77 17.14
C ILE A 161 -5.96 6.25 17.48
N LYS A 162 -4.84 6.92 17.16
CA LYS A 162 -4.70 8.37 17.40
C LYS A 162 -5.80 9.16 16.70
N LYS A 163 -6.10 8.87 15.42
CA LYS A 163 -7.19 9.54 14.68
C LYS A 163 -8.55 9.39 15.38
N ILE A 164 -8.85 8.19 15.89
CA ILE A 164 -10.09 7.94 16.64
C ILE A 164 -10.09 8.72 17.96
N VAL A 165 -9.01 8.66 18.73
CA VAL A 165 -8.86 9.37 20.00
C VAL A 165 -8.98 10.89 19.81
N ASP A 166 -8.32 11.44 18.79
CA ASP A 166 -8.40 12.86 18.45
C ASP A 166 -9.85 13.26 18.12
N SER A 167 -10.58 12.43 17.36
CA SER A 167 -11.99 12.67 17.01
C SER A 167 -12.91 12.67 18.24
N VAL A 168 -12.77 11.66 19.11
CA VAL A 168 -13.58 11.55 20.34
C VAL A 168 -13.25 12.70 21.30
N THR A 169 -11.97 13.07 21.40
CA THR A 169 -11.55 14.21 22.23
C THR A 169 -12.16 15.50 21.72
N LEU A 170 -12.15 15.72 20.40
CA LEU A 170 -12.76 16.91 19.79
C LEU A 170 -14.27 16.99 20.07
N GLU A 171 -14.99 15.87 19.91
CA GLU A 171 -16.42 15.78 20.22
C GLU A 171 -16.68 16.14 21.69
N GLY A 172 -15.92 15.55 22.62
CA GLY A 172 -16.04 15.85 24.04
C GLY A 172 -15.77 17.32 24.39
N VAL A 173 -14.75 17.93 23.76
CA VAL A 173 -14.47 19.37 23.93
C VAL A 173 -15.61 20.24 23.39
N GLN A 174 -16.20 19.85 22.26
CA GLN A 174 -17.35 20.55 21.66
C GLN A 174 -18.62 20.40 22.50
N ASP A 175 -18.80 19.26 23.17
CA ASP A 175 -19.93 19.07 24.09
C ASP A 175 -19.76 19.89 25.37
N LEU A 176 -18.55 19.92 25.94
CA LEU A 176 -18.26 20.74 27.11
C LEU A 176 -18.45 22.24 26.84
N SER A 177 -18.12 22.71 25.64
CA SER A 177 -18.29 24.14 25.29
C SER A 177 -19.74 24.59 25.34
N LYS A 178 -20.72 23.68 25.16
CA LYS A 178 -22.16 23.99 25.29
C LYS A 178 -22.56 24.39 26.71
N TYR A 179 -21.78 23.98 27.71
CA TYR A 179 -22.03 24.27 29.13
C TYR A 179 -21.18 25.43 29.66
N ILE A 180 -20.30 25.99 28.84
CA ILE A 180 -19.51 27.17 29.21
C ILE A 180 -20.32 28.41 28.82
N ASP A 181 -20.83 29.12 29.81
CA ASP A 181 -21.48 30.42 29.61
C ASP A 181 -20.42 31.50 29.34
N VAL A 182 -20.22 31.82 28.06
CA VAL A 182 -19.29 32.86 27.60
C VAL A 182 -19.68 34.27 28.07
N SER A 183 -20.91 34.48 28.59
CA SER A 183 -21.31 35.78 29.16
C SER A 183 -20.60 36.12 30.47
N ILE A 184 -20.04 35.13 31.18
CA ILE A 184 -19.31 35.33 32.43
C ILE A 184 -17.87 35.85 32.19
N ILE A 185 -17.33 35.67 30.97
CA ILE A 185 -15.94 35.99 30.64
C ILE A 185 -15.80 37.40 30.02
N GLY A 186 -16.92 38.05 29.65
CA GLY A 186 -16.96 39.40 29.06
C GLY A 186 -17.23 40.54 30.04
N GLY A 187 -17.31 40.28 31.35
CA GLY A 187 -17.50 41.31 32.38
C GLY A 187 -16.18 41.91 32.85
N GLY A 188 -15.57 42.78 32.04
CA GLY A 188 -14.37 43.55 32.38
C GLY A 188 -14.25 44.82 31.54
#